data_AF-A0A9E0PNW1-F1
#
_entry.id   AF-A0A9E0PNW1-F1
#
_cell.length_a   1.000
_cell.length_b   1.000
_cell.length_c   1.000
_cell.angle_alpha   90.00
_cell.angle_beta   90.00
_cell.angle_gamma   90.00
#
_symmetry.space_group_name_H-M   'P 1'
#
loop_
_entity.id
_entity.type
_entity.pdbx_description
1 polymer ?
#
loop_
_entity_poly.entity_id
_entity_poly.type
_entity_poly.pdbx_seq_one_letter_code
_entity_poly.pdbx_strand_id
1 'polypeptide(L)'
;MKKFAIIIPALALALASFAPSAEAATLPEIKDRFDAVEVKLDRVMDRFSDVIEKAEALGKDTTEAEALYNDAEAKREIAKAEVAELKVMLDETEKMTPEIKAQAKVTKDSLKAFKDTMVEMHSKLKDLFSKKPVADDGEPADVGDPVE
;
A
#
# COMPACT_ATOMS: atom_id res chain seq x y z
N MET A 1 -3.90 -17.77 -6.91
CA MET A 1 -3.47 -17.04 -5.70
C MET A 1 -2.01 -16.55 -5.69
N LYS A 2 -1.13 -16.91 -6.65
CA LYS A 2 0.28 -16.45 -6.66
C LYS A 2 0.48 -14.92 -6.75
N LYS A 3 -0.48 -14.17 -7.30
CA LYS A 3 -0.38 -12.70 -7.47
C LYS A 3 -0.45 -11.91 -6.15
N PHE A 4 -1.19 -12.42 -5.17
CA PHE A 4 -1.36 -11.82 -3.83
C PHE A 4 -0.10 -11.84 -2.96
N ALA A 5 0.75 -12.85 -3.14
CA ALA A 5 1.96 -13.04 -2.35
C ALA A 5 3.10 -12.07 -2.74
N ILE A 6 2.98 -11.38 -3.89
CA ILE A 6 4.04 -10.53 -4.47
C ILE A 6 3.83 -9.05 -4.13
N ILE A 7 2.69 -8.69 -3.52
CA ILE A 7 2.33 -7.31 -3.22
C ILE A 7 3.12 -6.76 -2.01
N ILE A 8 3.14 -7.51 -0.90
CA ILE A 8 3.91 -7.20 0.31
C ILE A 8 5.43 -7.03 0.05
N PRO A 9 6.11 -7.93 -0.69
CA PRO A 9 7.55 -7.77 -0.95
C PRO A 9 7.87 -6.58 -1.85
N ALA A 10 6.99 -6.21 -2.80
CA ALA A 10 7.18 -5.01 -3.62
C ALA A 10 7.09 -3.72 -2.79
N LEU A 11 6.17 -3.69 -1.83
CA LEU A 11 5.98 -2.58 -0.89
C LEU A 11 7.14 -2.47 0.12
N ALA A 12 7.60 -3.61 0.66
CA ALA A 12 8.78 -3.64 1.53
C ALA A 12 10.06 -3.20 0.79
N LEU A 13 10.21 -3.58 -0.48
CA LEU A 13 11.33 -3.16 -1.32
C LEU A 13 11.26 -1.68 -1.72
N ALA A 14 10.06 -1.08 -1.81
CA ALA A 14 9.89 0.36 -2.04
C ALA A 14 10.38 1.19 -0.85
N LEU A 15 10.05 0.76 0.38
CA LEU A 15 10.54 1.41 1.60
C LEU A 15 12.01 1.17 1.89
N ALA A 16 12.54 0.00 1.55
CA ALA A 16 13.97 -0.29 1.70
C ALA A 16 14.83 0.65 0.84
N SER A 17 14.34 1.06 -0.34
CA SER A 17 14.97 2.12 -1.15
C SER A 17 14.98 3.49 -0.48
N PHE A 18 14.11 3.71 0.52
CA PHE A 18 14.00 4.96 1.29
C PHE A 18 14.78 4.93 2.60
N ALA A 19 15.40 3.81 2.97
CA ALA A 19 16.35 3.83 4.06
C ALA A 19 17.50 4.74 3.61
N PRO A 20 17.73 5.88 4.29
CA PRO A 20 18.99 6.57 4.12
C PRO A 20 20.02 5.66 4.78
N SER A 21 20.57 4.69 4.05
CA SER A 21 21.96 4.35 4.25
C SER A 21 22.77 5.51 3.66
N ALA A 22 22.58 6.68 4.29
CA ALA A 22 23.18 7.96 3.96
C ALA A 22 24.66 7.99 4.35
N GLU A 23 25.20 6.87 4.84
CA GLU A 23 26.60 6.72 5.18
C GLU A 23 27.44 6.23 3.99
N ALA A 24 26.82 5.77 2.88
CA ALA A 24 27.57 5.29 1.71
C ALA A 24 26.98 5.65 0.33
N ALA A 25 25.71 6.06 0.23
CA ALA A 25 25.10 6.38 -1.07
C ALA A 25 25.48 7.78 -1.55
N THR A 26 25.86 7.90 -2.83
CA THR A 26 26.11 9.19 -3.48
C THR A 26 24.81 9.95 -3.77
N LEU A 27 24.86 11.28 -3.91
CA LEU A 27 23.69 12.09 -4.30
C LEU A 27 22.96 11.58 -5.56
N PRO A 28 23.65 11.21 -6.66
CA PRO A 28 22.97 10.62 -7.81
C PRO A 28 22.25 9.32 -7.48
N GLU A 29 22.84 8.41 -6.69
CA GLU A 29 22.15 7.19 -6.25
C GLU A 29 20.90 7.48 -5.41
N ILE A 30 20.94 8.55 -4.62
CA ILE A 30 19.78 8.99 -3.84
C ILE A 30 18.66 9.50 -4.78
N LYS A 31 19.01 10.27 -5.82
CA LYS A 31 18.06 10.74 -6.84
C LYS A 31 17.41 9.58 -7.62
N ASP A 32 18.22 8.63 -8.10
CA ASP A 32 17.73 7.42 -8.76
C ASP A 32 16.77 6.61 -7.87
N ARG A 33 17.03 6.55 -6.56
CA ARG A 33 16.12 5.90 -5.61
C ARG A 33 14.78 6.61 -5.51
N PHE A 34 14.75 7.94 -5.55
CA PHE A 34 13.51 8.72 -5.53
C PHE A 34 12.67 8.48 -6.79
N ASP A 35 13.29 8.48 -7.97
CA ASP A 35 12.61 8.13 -9.24
C ASP A 35 12.01 6.71 -9.17
N ALA A 36 12.79 5.76 -8.63
CA ALA A 36 12.31 4.40 -8.46
C ALA A 36 11.15 4.27 -7.46
N VAL A 37 11.00 5.20 -6.50
CA VAL A 37 9.93 5.16 -5.50
C VAL A 37 8.60 5.53 -6.12
N GLU A 38 8.54 6.60 -6.91
CA GLU A 38 7.31 7.04 -7.57
C GLU A 38 6.70 5.90 -8.41
N VAL A 39 7.53 5.24 -9.24
CA VAL A 39 7.11 4.10 -10.06
C VAL A 39 6.65 2.90 -9.21
N LYS A 40 7.30 2.67 -8.06
CA LYS A 40 6.90 1.57 -7.17
C LYS A 40 5.58 1.85 -6.46
N LEU A 41 5.31 3.10 -6.06
CA LEU A 41 4.03 3.49 -5.45
C LEU A 41 2.88 3.26 -6.43
N ASP A 42 3.03 3.72 -7.66
CA ASP A 42 2.03 3.56 -8.72
C ASP A 42 1.76 2.07 -8.98
N ARG A 43 2.82 1.29 -9.19
CA ARG A 43 2.70 -0.16 -9.41
C ARG A 43 2.03 -0.90 -8.25
N VAL A 44 2.24 -0.45 -7.03
CA VAL A 44 1.61 -1.04 -5.86
C VAL A 44 0.11 -0.72 -5.87
N MET A 45 -0.27 0.54 -6.09
CA MET A 45 -1.68 0.95 -6.20
C MET A 45 -2.39 0.17 -7.30
N ASP A 46 -1.81 0.10 -8.50
CA ASP A 46 -2.39 -0.63 -9.62
C ASP A 46 -2.72 -2.07 -9.23
N ARG A 47 -1.78 -2.76 -8.56
CA ARG A 47 -1.97 -4.16 -8.13
C ARG A 47 -3.10 -4.33 -7.12
N PHE A 48 -3.31 -3.36 -6.25
CA PHE A 48 -4.40 -3.42 -5.28
C PHE A 48 -5.74 -3.12 -5.91
N SER A 49 -5.81 -2.15 -6.83
CA SER A 49 -7.00 -1.90 -7.66
C SER A 49 -7.40 -3.16 -8.43
N ASP A 50 -6.43 -3.78 -9.12
CA ASP A 50 -6.57 -5.05 -9.84
C ASP A 50 -7.16 -6.18 -8.97
N VAL A 51 -6.89 -6.14 -7.67
CA VAL A 51 -7.33 -7.15 -6.70
C VAL A 51 -8.73 -6.84 -6.16
N ILE A 52 -9.04 -5.56 -5.92
CA ILE A 52 -10.37 -5.08 -5.53
C ILE A 52 -11.36 -5.42 -6.65
N GLU A 53 -11.05 -5.08 -7.90
CA GLU A 53 -11.89 -5.40 -9.07
C GLU A 53 -12.16 -6.92 -9.17
N LYS A 54 -11.15 -7.74 -8.88
CA LYS A 54 -11.32 -9.21 -8.84
C LYS A 54 -12.20 -9.67 -7.68
N ALA A 55 -12.18 -9.00 -6.54
CA ALA A 55 -13.04 -9.33 -5.41
C ALA A 55 -14.50 -8.94 -5.71
N GLU A 56 -14.72 -7.76 -6.29
CA GLU A 56 -16.04 -7.29 -6.76
C GLU A 56 -16.63 -8.22 -7.81
N ALA A 57 -15.83 -8.63 -8.81
CA ALA A 57 -16.27 -9.58 -9.84
C ALA A 57 -16.65 -10.96 -9.26
N LEU A 58 -16.17 -11.29 -8.07
CA LEU A 58 -16.53 -12.51 -7.32
C LEU A 58 -17.69 -12.28 -6.32
N GLY A 59 -18.31 -11.10 -6.34
CA GLY A 59 -19.43 -10.74 -5.46
C GLY A 59 -19.04 -10.56 -4.00
N LYS A 60 -17.77 -10.24 -3.71
CA LYS A 60 -17.30 -10.00 -2.33
C LYS A 60 -17.54 -8.53 -1.96
N ASP A 61 -17.85 -8.29 -0.68
CA ASP A 61 -17.92 -6.93 -0.15
C ASP A 61 -16.53 -6.31 -0.07
N THR A 62 -16.28 -5.28 -0.87
CA THR A 62 -15.00 -4.57 -0.97
C THR A 62 -15.00 -3.20 -0.29
N THR A 63 -16.10 -2.81 0.37
CA THR A 63 -16.30 -1.45 0.90
C THR A 63 -15.13 -0.98 1.77
N GLU A 64 -14.68 -1.82 2.71
CA GLU A 64 -13.53 -1.51 3.57
C GLU A 64 -12.21 -1.44 2.79
N ALA A 65 -12.03 -2.30 1.77
CA ALA A 65 -10.83 -2.31 0.95
C ALA A 65 -10.75 -1.08 0.02
N GLU A 66 -11.88 -0.63 -0.51
CA GLU A 66 -11.98 0.59 -1.31
C GLU A 66 -11.74 1.85 -0.46
N ALA A 67 -12.26 1.88 0.77
CA ALA A 67 -11.97 2.98 1.70
C ALA A 67 -10.47 3.08 2.02
N LEU A 68 -9.80 1.94 2.23
CA LEU A 68 -8.35 1.89 2.43
C LEU A 68 -7.57 2.23 1.16
N TYR A 69 -8.07 1.87 -0.01
CA TYR A 69 -7.48 2.26 -1.29
C TYR A 69 -7.48 3.78 -1.47
N ASN A 70 -8.61 4.43 -1.20
CA ASN A 70 -8.74 5.89 -1.30
C ASN A 70 -7.85 6.61 -0.28
N ASP A 71 -7.75 6.09 0.95
CA ASP A 71 -6.84 6.60 1.97
C ASP A 71 -5.36 6.44 1.55
N ALA A 72 -5.01 5.29 0.97
CA ALA A 72 -3.68 5.05 0.42
C ALA A 72 -3.37 5.97 -0.77
N GLU A 73 -4.34 6.28 -1.63
CA GLU A 73 -4.19 7.21 -2.75
C GLU A 73 -3.83 8.61 -2.24
N ALA A 74 -4.56 9.12 -1.25
CA ALA A 74 -4.26 10.41 -0.63
C ALA A 74 -2.85 10.43 -0.02
N LYS A 75 -2.46 9.39 0.71
CA LYS A 75 -1.11 9.26 1.30
C LYS A 75 -0.01 9.13 0.24
N ARG A 76 -0.29 8.44 -0.87
CA ARG A 76 0.64 8.32 -2.01
C ARG A 76 0.90 9.69 -2.63
N GLU A 77 -0.12 10.49 -2.86
CA GLU A 77 0.05 11.82 -3.48
C GLU A 77 0.86 12.76 -2.57
N ILE A 78 0.65 12.71 -1.25
CA ILE A 78 1.49 13.42 -0.28
C ILE A 78 2.95 12.96 -0.40
N ALA A 79 3.18 11.64 -0.38
CA ALA A 79 4.54 11.10 -0.47
C ALA A 79 5.22 11.46 -1.81
N LYS A 80 4.49 11.48 -2.93
CA LYS A 80 5.02 11.91 -4.24
C LYS A 80 5.39 13.40 -4.23
N ALA A 81 4.55 14.26 -3.65
CA ALA A 81 4.86 15.68 -3.50
C ALA A 81 6.14 15.90 -2.68
N GLU A 82 6.25 15.25 -1.53
CA GLU A 82 7.43 15.38 -0.66
C GLU A 82 8.71 14.80 -1.31
N VAL A 83 8.59 13.73 -2.10
CA VAL A 83 9.69 13.20 -2.94
C VAL A 83 10.11 14.22 -3.99
N ALA A 84 9.15 14.87 -4.66
CA ALA A 84 9.45 15.90 -5.65
C ALA A 84 10.17 17.11 -5.02
N GLU A 85 9.73 17.55 -3.84
CA GLU A 85 10.41 18.60 -3.07
C GLU A 85 11.84 18.19 -2.73
N LEU A 86 12.06 16.96 -2.26
CA LEU A 86 13.40 16.44 -1.99
C LEU A 86 14.30 16.45 -3.22
N LYS A 87 13.76 16.05 -4.38
CA LYS A 87 14.52 16.06 -5.64
C LYS A 87 14.98 17.47 -5.97
N VAL A 88 14.07 18.45 -5.89
CA VAL A 88 14.41 19.87 -6.09
C VAL A 88 15.52 20.31 -5.14
N MET A 89 15.38 20.07 -3.84
CA MET A 89 16.41 20.44 -2.86
C MET A 89 17.76 19.76 -3.13
N LEU A 90 17.75 18.54 -3.67
CA LEU A 90 18.94 17.77 -4.04
C LEU A 90 19.56 18.20 -5.37
N ASP A 91 18.80 18.82 -6.27
CA ASP A 91 19.30 19.47 -7.48
C ASP A 91 19.96 20.83 -7.16
N GLU A 92 19.51 21.50 -6.10
CA GLU A 92 20.05 22.78 -5.65
C GLU A 92 21.30 22.66 -4.75
N THR A 93 21.74 21.44 -4.42
CA THR A 93 22.90 21.21 -3.54
C THR A 93 23.86 20.15 -4.08
N GLU A 94 25.13 20.26 -3.67
CA GLU A 94 26.16 19.24 -3.89
C GLU A 94 26.38 18.34 -2.66
N LYS A 95 25.67 18.60 -1.55
CA LYS A 95 25.80 17.83 -0.30
C LYS A 95 24.49 17.75 0.49
N MET A 96 24.31 16.67 1.27
CA MET A 96 23.18 16.56 2.20
C MET A 96 23.27 17.59 3.32
N THR A 97 22.43 18.63 3.26
CA THR A 97 22.25 19.62 4.32
C THR A 97 21.36 19.07 5.45
N PRO A 98 21.40 19.66 6.66
CA PRO A 98 20.46 19.31 7.73
C PRO A 98 18.99 19.48 7.32
N GLU A 99 18.68 20.46 6.48
CA GLU A 99 17.33 20.69 5.95
C GLU A 99 16.87 19.53 5.04
N ILE A 100 17.74 19.06 4.15
CA ILE A 100 17.45 17.90 3.30
C ILE A 100 17.29 16.63 4.15
N LYS A 101 18.06 16.48 5.23
CA LYS A 101 17.90 15.36 6.16
C LYS A 101 16.56 15.42 6.90
N ALA A 102 16.12 16.62 7.29
CA ALA A 102 14.81 16.83 7.92
C ALA A 102 13.68 16.51 6.94
N GLN A 103 13.73 17.03 5.71
CA GLN A 103 12.73 16.72 4.68
C GLN A 103 12.74 15.21 4.36
N ALA A 104 13.90 14.57 4.25
CA ALA A 104 14.02 13.13 3.99
C ALA A 104 13.36 12.28 5.09
N LYS A 105 13.39 12.78 6.34
CA LYS A 105 12.69 12.14 7.46
C LYS A 105 11.18 12.27 7.29
N VAL A 106 10.67 13.47 7.00
CA VAL A 106 9.24 13.71 6.75
C VAL A 106 8.72 12.78 5.64
N THR A 107 9.41 12.75 4.50
CA THR A 107 9.03 11.89 3.38
C THR A 107 9.06 10.40 3.72
N LYS A 108 10.03 9.99 4.54
CA LYS A 108 10.08 8.61 5.04
C LYS A 108 8.88 8.27 5.94
N ASP A 109 8.45 9.20 6.79
CA ASP A 109 7.27 9.03 7.65
C ASP A 109 5.98 8.93 6.81
N SER A 110 5.82 9.76 5.78
CA SER A 110 4.66 9.69 4.86
C SER A 110 4.63 8.38 4.07
N LEU A 111 5.77 7.91 3.56
CA LEU A 111 5.87 6.61 2.90
C LEU A 111 5.59 5.45 3.85
N LYS A 112 5.99 5.57 5.11
CA LYS A 112 5.63 4.60 6.14
C LYS A 112 4.12 4.57 6.35
N ALA A 113 3.47 5.73 6.46
CA ALA A 113 2.02 5.82 6.60
C ALA A 113 1.30 5.18 5.41
N PHE A 114 1.74 5.47 4.17
CA PHE A 114 1.24 4.80 2.97
C PHE A 114 1.36 3.27 3.09
N LYS A 115 2.54 2.77 3.43
CA LYS A 115 2.78 1.34 3.59
C LYS A 115 1.88 0.70 4.65
N ASP A 116 1.69 1.35 5.78
CA ASP A 116 0.85 0.81 6.85
C ASP A 116 -0.60 0.65 6.36
N THR A 117 -1.15 1.64 5.63
CA THR A 117 -2.46 1.50 4.95
C THR A 117 -2.47 0.32 3.96
N MET A 118 -1.44 0.17 3.13
CA MET A 118 -1.37 -0.93 2.16
C MET A 118 -1.29 -2.31 2.84
N VAL A 119 -0.62 -2.41 3.99
CA VAL A 119 -0.54 -3.65 4.79
C VAL A 119 -1.91 -4.00 5.38
N GLU A 120 -2.64 -3.01 5.86
CA GLU A 120 -4.00 -3.19 6.35
C GLU A 120 -4.93 -3.65 5.21
N MET A 121 -4.86 -2.99 4.06
CA MET A 121 -5.63 -3.37 2.87
C MET A 121 -5.29 -4.79 2.39
N HIS A 122 -4.01 -5.19 2.43
CA HIS A 122 -3.60 -6.56 2.09
C HIS A 122 -4.27 -7.58 2.99
N SER A 123 -4.35 -7.28 4.29
CA SER A 123 -4.99 -8.15 5.28
C SER A 123 -6.48 -8.27 5.00
N LYS A 124 -7.18 -7.14 4.79
CA LYS A 124 -8.61 -7.13 4.45
C LYS A 124 -8.92 -7.92 3.20
N LEU A 125 -8.18 -7.68 2.11
CA LEU A 125 -8.36 -8.44 0.88
C LEU A 125 -8.05 -9.92 1.09
N LYS A 126 -6.97 -10.27 1.80
CA LYS A 126 -6.67 -11.67 2.12
C LYS A 126 -7.81 -12.35 2.86
N ASP A 127 -8.45 -11.67 3.82
CA ASP A 127 -9.63 -12.19 4.53
C ASP A 127 -10.82 -12.42 3.59
N LEU A 128 -11.06 -11.49 2.66
CA LEU A 128 -12.10 -11.64 1.64
C LEU A 128 -11.88 -12.90 0.79
N PHE A 129 -10.64 -13.22 0.40
CA PHE A 129 -10.33 -14.43 -0.37
C PHE A 129 -10.20 -15.71 0.49
N SER A 130 -10.02 -15.58 1.80
CA SER A 130 -9.86 -16.73 2.71
C SER A 130 -11.18 -17.19 3.31
N LYS A 131 -12.17 -16.30 3.42
CA LYS A 131 -13.56 -16.69 3.74
C LYS A 131 -14.10 -17.55 2.59
N LYS A 132 -14.14 -18.86 2.80
CA LYS A 132 -15.02 -19.79 2.06
C LYS A 132 -16.44 -19.21 2.14
N PRO A 133 -17.29 -19.35 1.11
CA PRO A 133 -18.72 -19.10 1.31
C PRO A 133 -19.14 -19.90 2.54
N VAL A 134 -19.69 -19.20 3.53
CA VAL A 134 -20.52 -19.86 4.53
C VAL A 134 -21.58 -20.53 3.66
N ALA A 135 -21.53 -21.86 3.61
CA ALA A 135 -22.70 -22.60 3.17
C ALA A 135 -23.79 -22.09 4.10
N ASP A 136 -24.72 -21.33 3.53
CA ASP A 136 -26.09 -21.25 4.00
C ASP A 136 -26.58 -22.70 3.95
N ASP A 137 -26.18 -23.48 4.96
CA ASP A 137 -26.84 -24.72 5.30
C ASP A 137 -28.18 -24.23 5.81
N GLY A 138 -29.10 -24.08 4.86
CA GLY A 138 -30.48 -23.73 5.12
C GLY A 138 -30.99 -24.74 6.13
N GLU A 139 -31.04 -24.31 7.38
CA GLU A 139 -31.80 -24.99 8.41
C GLU A 139 -33.24 -25.03 7.87
N PRO A 140 -33.79 -26.20 7.51
CA PRO A 140 -35.17 -26.26 7.10
C PRO A 140 -35.98 -25.82 8.31
N ALA A 141 -36.88 -24.86 8.08
CA ALA A 141 -37.80 -24.36 9.08
C ALA A 141 -38.51 -25.54 9.77
N ASP A 142 -38.11 -25.84 11.01
CA ASP A 142 -38.86 -26.69 11.92
C ASP A 142 -40.06 -25.86 12.40
N VAL A 143 -41.10 -25.85 11.56
CA VAL A 143 -42.41 -25.32 11.90
C VAL A 143 -42.95 -26.21 13.01
N GLY A 144 -43.06 -25.64 14.21
CA GLY A 144 -43.51 -26.34 15.41
C GLY A 144 -44.86 -27.05 15.26
N ASP A 145 -44.90 -28.22 15.90
CA ASP A 145 -45.98 -28.93 16.61
C ASP A 145 -47.46 -28.63 16.24
N PRO A 146 -48.31 -29.68 16.16
CA PRO A 146 -49.13 -29.91 17.35
C PRO A 146 -49.41 -31.39 17.70
N VAL A 147 -49.24 -31.71 18.99
CA VAL A 147 -50.17 -32.39 19.91
C VAL A 147 -51.24 -33.30 19.28
N GLU A 148 -51.16 -34.61 19.58
CA GLU A 148 -52.28 -35.47 20.00
C GLU A 148 -51.79 -36.69 20.80
#